data_AF-B4IKD8-F1
#
_entry.id   AF-B4IKD8-F1
#
_cell.length_a   1.000
_cell.length_b   1.000
_cell.length_c   1.000
_cell.angle_alpha   90.00
_cell.angle_beta   90.00
_cell.angle_gamma   90.00
#
_symmetry.space_group_name_H-M   'P 1'
#
loop_
_entity.id
_entity.type
_entity.pdbx_description
1 polymer ?
#
loop_
_entity_poly.entity_id
_entity_poly.type
_entity_poly.pdbx_seq_one_letter_code
_entity_poly.pdbx_strand_id
1 'polypeptide(L)'
;MSTKLGYDVTDPTVQLLRASAFMQNGPVKQVRSLEDLDRWVRSQAYYDIIAYISNTSKAIQGHRLTQAFPVTEQMRRLGEIFDGLEQLIVEHTPKMEDSNLALPFGQVRSKAYRTWMRQMYQHVFSKLDEAINVNCKHINELGQYLRRSFGNANTLDFGPANELMFLFFLCGLFRAGILLAKDTVAAALMLFNRYVNVVRRLISTYGLTIAKDPACTIEDYYFLPYLWGAAQLSLNSPFSPMQCEQGKIMDSYRQDYMMLEIIDHLQKTRRGPLSRVALQLWSILSIPTWPQVYRGLNRNYVDHVLSSFGTVEQAIFCELMSFEAVVQIIPLQRAYWHPLNAR
;
A
#
# COMPACT_ATOMS: atom_id res chain seq x y z
N MET A 1 44.74 32.08 -37.21
CA MET A 1 44.33 32.71 -35.92
C MET A 1 42.86 32.39 -35.72
N SER A 2 42.56 31.23 -35.13
CA SER A 2 42.23 31.03 -33.71
C SER A 2 40.89 31.66 -33.31
N THR A 3 39.90 30.80 -33.06
CA THR A 3 39.15 30.79 -31.79
C THR A 3 38.33 29.50 -31.73
N LYS A 4 38.86 28.53 -30.99
CA LYS A 4 38.09 27.39 -30.46
C LYS A 4 37.01 27.97 -29.54
N LEU A 5 35.73 27.69 -29.80
CA LEU A 5 34.72 27.76 -28.75
C LEU A 5 35.07 26.66 -27.74
N GLY A 6 35.63 27.07 -26.61
CA GLY A 6 35.83 26.19 -25.47
C GLY A 6 34.46 25.73 -25.01
N TYR A 7 34.25 24.41 -25.03
CA TYR A 7 33.25 23.80 -24.17
C TYR A 7 33.72 24.05 -22.73
N ASP A 8 32.95 24.83 -22.00
CA ASP A 8 33.14 24.99 -20.56
C ASP A 8 32.83 23.63 -19.90
N VAL A 9 33.86 23.02 -19.31
CA VAL A 9 33.82 21.69 -18.68
C VAL A 9 33.42 21.79 -17.20
N THR A 10 32.81 22.92 -16.77
CA THR A 10 32.46 23.12 -15.34
C THR A 10 30.98 23.28 -15.04
N ASP A 11 30.08 23.17 -16.02
CA ASP A 11 28.64 23.13 -15.73
C ASP A 11 28.18 21.67 -15.62
N PRO A 12 27.89 21.13 -14.42
CA PRO A 12 27.33 19.80 -14.29
C PRO A 12 25.97 19.81 -14.99
N THR A 13 25.90 19.16 -16.15
CA THR A 13 24.69 19.00 -16.96
C THR A 13 23.50 18.78 -16.03
N VAL A 14 22.33 19.37 -16.29
CA VAL A 14 21.11 19.19 -15.48
C VAL A 14 20.85 17.70 -15.13
N GLN A 15 21.29 16.78 -15.99
CA GLN A 15 21.31 15.33 -15.75
C GLN A 15 22.26 14.87 -14.63
N LEU A 16 23.47 15.43 -14.53
CA LEU A 16 24.44 15.22 -13.45
C LEU A 16 23.94 15.81 -12.11
N LEU A 17 23.34 17.00 -12.12
CA LEU A 17 22.69 17.58 -10.92
C LEU A 17 21.47 16.77 -10.46
N ARG A 18 20.70 16.22 -11.40
CA ARG A 18 19.59 15.30 -11.09
C ARG A 18 20.09 13.94 -10.61
N ALA A 19 21.16 13.41 -11.19
CA ALA A 19 21.80 12.18 -10.74
C ALA A 19 22.43 12.34 -9.35
N SER A 20 23.05 13.49 -9.05
CA SER A 20 23.59 13.80 -7.71
C SER A 20 22.47 14.05 -6.69
N ALA A 21 21.38 14.72 -7.06
CA ALA A 21 20.20 14.85 -6.20
C ALA A 21 19.52 13.50 -5.93
N PHE A 22 19.48 12.60 -6.92
CA PHE A 22 18.98 11.23 -6.76
C PHE A 22 19.90 10.37 -5.88
N MET A 23 21.23 10.56 -5.96
CA MET A 23 22.18 9.91 -5.05
C MET A 23 22.15 10.49 -3.63
N GLN A 24 21.72 11.74 -3.44
CA GLN A 24 21.49 12.35 -2.13
C GLN A 24 20.10 11.99 -1.54
N ASN A 25 19.09 11.73 -2.37
CA ASN A 25 17.69 11.47 -1.99
C ASN A 25 17.24 10.01 -2.18
N GLY A 26 18.15 9.05 -1.94
CA GLY A 26 17.76 7.64 -1.86
C GLY A 26 16.72 7.37 -0.76
N PRO A 27 16.07 6.20 -0.72
CA PRO A 27 15.05 5.92 0.28
C PRO A 27 15.55 6.08 1.72
N VAL A 28 15.01 7.06 2.44
CA VAL A 28 15.44 7.43 3.80
C VAL A 28 14.43 6.91 4.82
N LYS A 29 14.93 6.29 5.90
CA LYS A 29 14.16 6.11 7.13
C LYS A 29 14.14 7.43 7.90
N GLN A 30 12.99 8.10 7.89
CA GLN A 30 12.83 9.41 8.54
C GLN A 30 12.38 9.30 9.99
N VAL A 31 11.49 8.36 10.30
CA VAL A 31 10.96 8.19 11.67
C VAL A 31 11.90 7.31 12.48
N ARG A 32 12.56 7.91 13.48
CA ARG A 32 13.44 7.21 14.44
C ARG A 32 13.10 7.51 15.90
N SER A 33 12.24 8.49 16.13
CA SER A 33 11.77 8.93 17.44
C SER A 33 10.28 9.31 17.39
N LEU A 34 9.66 9.50 18.55
CA LEU A 34 8.29 10.03 18.63
C LEU A 34 8.18 11.47 18.11
N GLU A 35 9.25 12.27 18.18
CA GLU A 35 9.30 13.60 17.58
C GLU A 35 9.26 13.53 16.04
N ASP A 36 9.92 12.54 15.44
CA ASP A 36 9.83 12.33 14.00
C ASP A 36 8.44 11.83 13.59
N LEU A 37 7.79 11.01 14.42
CA LEU A 37 6.40 10.60 14.19
C LEU A 37 5.45 11.82 14.19
N ASP A 38 5.70 12.78 15.08
CA ASP A 38 4.96 14.04 15.13
C ASP A 38 5.23 14.91 13.88
N ARG A 39 6.45 14.86 13.32
CA ARG A 39 6.76 15.46 12.01
C ARG A 39 6.04 14.73 10.86
N TRP A 40 5.99 13.40 10.90
CA TRP A 40 5.31 12.57 9.91
C TRP A 40 3.85 12.98 9.75
N VAL A 41 3.09 13.11 10.84
CA VAL A 41 1.66 13.48 10.78
C VAL A 41 1.40 14.89 10.27
N ARG A 42 2.44 15.71 10.08
CA ARG A 42 2.37 17.05 9.46
C ARG A 42 3.01 17.11 8.07
N SER A 43 3.55 16.00 7.58
CA SER A 43 4.24 15.93 6.29
C SER A 43 3.28 15.94 5.11
N GLN A 44 3.75 16.40 3.94
CA GLN A 44 2.99 16.35 2.69
C GLN A 44 2.54 14.93 2.36
N ALA A 45 3.42 13.94 2.52
CA ALA A 45 3.09 12.54 2.27
C ALA A 45 1.96 12.02 3.15
N TYR A 46 1.88 12.42 4.42
CA TYR A 46 0.77 12.00 5.28
C TYR A 46 -0.57 12.52 4.76
N TYR A 47 -0.65 13.81 4.38
CA TYR A 47 -1.87 14.38 3.81
C TYR A 47 -2.21 13.79 2.44
N ASP A 48 -1.21 13.55 1.59
CA ASP A 48 -1.40 12.92 0.28
C ASP A 48 -1.99 11.51 0.42
N ILE A 49 -1.51 10.75 1.40
CA ILE A 49 -2.00 9.39 1.69
C ILE A 49 -3.44 9.40 2.22
N ILE A 50 -3.76 10.30 3.15
CA ILE A 50 -5.15 10.47 3.62
C ILE A 50 -6.07 10.86 2.46
N ALA A 51 -5.65 11.81 1.64
CA ALA A 51 -6.43 12.26 0.48
C ALA A 51 -6.61 11.11 -0.52
N TYR A 52 -5.56 10.34 -0.80
CA TYR A 52 -5.60 9.17 -1.67
C TYR A 52 -6.57 8.10 -1.16
N ILE A 53 -6.50 7.73 0.12
CA ILE A 53 -7.44 6.78 0.75
C ILE A 53 -8.87 7.31 0.64
N SER A 54 -9.12 8.57 0.98
CA SER A 54 -10.47 9.14 0.98
C SER A 54 -11.07 9.20 -0.42
N ASN A 55 -10.31 9.69 -1.40
CA ASN A 55 -10.77 9.80 -2.79
C ASN A 55 -11.02 8.43 -3.41
N THR A 56 -10.11 7.48 -3.16
CA THR A 56 -10.26 6.10 -3.61
C THR A 56 -11.49 5.44 -2.98
N SER A 57 -11.67 5.61 -1.67
CA SER A 57 -12.82 5.06 -0.94
C SER A 57 -14.15 5.59 -1.49
N LYS A 58 -14.22 6.87 -1.87
CA LYS A 58 -15.40 7.45 -2.52
C LYS A 58 -15.63 6.89 -3.92
N ALA A 59 -14.56 6.70 -4.69
CA ALA A 59 -14.65 6.21 -6.07
C ALA A 59 -15.14 4.75 -6.17
N ILE A 60 -14.84 3.91 -5.16
CA ILE A 60 -15.21 2.49 -5.19
C ILE A 60 -16.57 2.17 -4.58
N GLN A 61 -17.30 3.14 -4.04
CA GLN A 61 -18.60 2.88 -3.42
C GLN A 61 -19.59 2.31 -4.43
N GLY A 62 -20.24 1.19 -4.08
CA GLY A 62 -21.21 0.50 -4.93
C GLY A 62 -20.59 -0.37 -6.03
N HIS A 63 -19.27 -0.39 -6.19
CA HIS A 63 -18.59 -1.23 -7.17
C HIS A 63 -18.27 -2.62 -6.61
N ARG A 64 -18.53 -3.65 -7.42
CA ARG A 64 -18.11 -5.04 -7.16
C ARG A 64 -16.77 -5.34 -7.80
N LEU A 65 -16.03 -6.29 -7.25
CA LEU A 65 -14.80 -6.83 -7.83
C LEU A 65 -15.04 -7.50 -9.20
N THR A 66 -16.20 -8.15 -9.36
CA THR A 66 -16.62 -8.87 -10.57
C THR A 66 -17.28 -7.97 -11.63
N GLN A 67 -17.62 -6.73 -11.26
CA GLN A 67 -18.23 -5.79 -12.18
C GLN A 67 -17.19 -5.22 -13.14
N ALA A 68 -17.56 -5.02 -14.41
CA ALA A 68 -16.70 -4.31 -15.35
C ALA A 68 -16.52 -2.83 -14.94
N PHE A 69 -15.27 -2.40 -14.87
CA PHE A 69 -14.86 -1.00 -14.73
C PHE A 69 -13.74 -0.69 -15.74
N PRO A 70 -13.50 0.59 -16.09
CA PRO A 70 -12.45 0.95 -17.04
C PRO A 70 -11.07 0.47 -16.58
N VAL A 71 -10.37 -0.26 -17.46
CA VAL A 71 -8.99 -0.70 -17.25
C VAL A 71 -8.16 -0.16 -18.42
N THR A 72 -7.23 0.74 -18.12
CA THR A 72 -6.34 1.30 -19.13
C THR A 72 -5.22 0.34 -19.50
N GLU A 73 -4.54 0.60 -20.62
CA GLU A 73 -3.35 -0.15 -21.02
C GLU A 73 -2.25 -0.08 -19.95
N GLN A 74 -2.03 1.10 -19.35
CA GLN A 74 -1.06 1.24 -18.27
C GLN A 74 -1.43 0.41 -17.04
N MET A 75 -2.71 0.39 -16.66
CA MET A 75 -3.19 -0.45 -15.58
C MET A 75 -3.02 -1.94 -15.88
N ARG A 76 -3.24 -2.37 -17.14
CA ARG A 76 -3.01 -3.76 -17.57
C ARG A 76 -1.53 -4.14 -17.45
N ARG A 77 -0.62 -3.31 -17.96
CA ARG A 77 0.83 -3.49 -17.86
C ARG A 77 1.32 -3.57 -16.41
N LEU A 78 0.80 -2.71 -15.52
CA LEU A 78 1.09 -2.81 -14.09
C LEU A 78 0.56 -4.11 -13.47
N GLY A 79 -0.57 -4.62 -13.98
CA GLY A 79 -1.13 -5.91 -13.59
C GLY A 79 -0.21 -7.10 -13.91
N GLU A 80 0.53 -7.05 -15.02
CA GLU A 80 1.47 -8.10 -15.45
C GLU A 80 2.63 -8.31 -14.47
N ILE A 81 2.97 -7.28 -13.69
CA ILE A 81 3.96 -7.42 -12.60
C ILE A 81 3.50 -8.55 -11.66
N PHE A 82 2.21 -8.57 -11.30
CA PHE A 82 1.63 -9.54 -10.38
C PHE A 82 1.53 -10.94 -10.97
N ASP A 83 1.32 -11.08 -12.28
CA ASP A 83 1.33 -12.39 -12.95
C ASP A 83 2.69 -13.08 -12.75
N GLY A 84 3.78 -12.34 -12.93
CA GLY A 84 5.13 -12.86 -12.69
C GLY A 84 5.44 -13.10 -11.20
N LEU A 85 4.91 -12.27 -10.28
CA LEU A 85 5.05 -12.52 -8.84
C LEU A 85 4.37 -13.84 -8.43
N GLU A 86 3.17 -14.09 -8.95
CA GLU A 86 2.44 -15.33 -8.72
C GLU A 86 3.17 -16.55 -9.28
N GLN A 87 3.76 -16.42 -10.47
CA GLN A 87 4.60 -17.48 -11.05
C GLN A 87 5.83 -17.76 -10.18
N LEU A 88 6.54 -16.73 -9.70
CA LEU A 88 7.68 -16.89 -8.81
C LEU A 88 7.32 -17.64 -7.52
N ILE A 89 6.11 -17.43 -6.97
CA ILE A 89 5.64 -18.19 -5.80
C ILE A 89 5.53 -19.68 -6.15
N VAL A 90 4.97 -20.01 -7.31
CA VAL A 90 4.84 -21.41 -7.77
C VAL A 90 6.21 -22.05 -7.92
N GLU A 91 7.15 -21.37 -8.59
CA GLU A 91 8.50 -21.86 -8.86
C GLU A 91 9.32 -22.06 -7.58
N HIS A 92 9.10 -21.22 -6.57
CA HIS A 92 9.80 -21.26 -5.28
C HIS A 92 8.92 -21.76 -4.15
N THR A 93 7.94 -22.63 -4.43
CA THR A 93 7.14 -23.28 -3.40
C THR A 93 8.00 -24.34 -2.69
N PRO A 94 8.15 -24.28 -1.35
CA PRO A 94 8.93 -25.25 -0.60
C PRO A 94 8.24 -26.61 -0.63
N LYS A 95 8.98 -27.67 -0.99
CA LYS A 95 8.43 -29.02 -1.07
C LYS A 95 8.82 -29.85 0.15
N MET A 96 7.94 -30.76 0.55
CA MET A 96 8.19 -31.64 1.70
C MET A 96 9.40 -32.57 1.46
N GLU A 97 9.67 -32.93 0.21
CA GLU A 97 10.83 -33.74 -0.20
C GLU A 97 12.18 -33.06 0.05
N ASP A 98 12.21 -31.72 0.14
CA ASP A 98 13.42 -30.95 0.46
C ASP A 98 13.74 -30.95 1.97
N SER A 99 12.83 -31.48 2.81
CA SER A 99 13.00 -31.56 4.26
C SER A 99 13.64 -32.88 4.68
N ASN A 100 14.56 -32.82 5.65
CA ASN A 100 15.14 -33.99 6.29
C ASN A 100 15.50 -33.69 7.76
N LEU A 101 16.14 -34.64 8.45
CA LEU A 101 16.53 -34.44 9.86
C LEU A 101 17.49 -33.25 10.06
N ALA A 102 18.34 -32.95 9.07
CA ALA A 102 19.29 -31.83 9.13
C ALA A 102 18.67 -30.47 8.76
N LEU A 103 17.61 -30.49 7.94
CA LEU A 103 16.86 -29.32 7.48
C LEU A 103 15.37 -29.55 7.71
N PRO A 104 14.85 -29.21 8.91
CA PRO A 104 13.42 -29.26 9.19
C PRO A 104 12.63 -28.36 8.23
N PHE A 105 11.39 -28.73 7.92
CA PHE A 105 10.56 -28.04 6.93
C PHE A 105 10.41 -26.53 7.19
N GLY A 106 10.41 -26.11 8.46
CA GLY A 106 10.45 -24.68 8.82
C GLY A 106 11.64 -23.93 8.21
N GLN A 107 12.84 -24.51 8.21
CA GLN A 107 14.02 -23.92 7.60
C GLN A 107 13.97 -23.93 6.07
N VAL A 108 13.38 -24.98 5.48
CA VAL A 108 13.12 -25.06 4.04
C VAL A 108 12.25 -23.88 3.59
N ARG A 109 11.15 -23.60 4.30
CA ARG A 109 10.27 -22.46 4.01
C ARG A 109 11.01 -21.12 4.10
N SER A 110 11.79 -20.91 5.16
CA SER A 110 12.58 -19.69 5.35
C SER A 110 13.62 -19.49 4.25
N LYS A 111 14.27 -20.55 3.78
CA LYS A 111 15.23 -20.48 2.67
C LYS A 111 14.53 -20.20 1.34
N ALA A 112 13.39 -20.83 1.09
CA ALA A 112 12.59 -20.62 -0.11
C ALA A 112 12.09 -19.17 -0.18
N TYR A 113 11.58 -18.62 0.91
CA TYR A 113 11.14 -17.22 0.97
C TYR A 113 12.27 -16.22 0.68
N ARG A 114 13.46 -16.42 1.25
CA ARG A 114 14.63 -15.56 0.96
C ARG A 114 15.09 -15.66 -0.49
N THR A 115 14.88 -16.81 -1.12
CA THR A 115 15.16 -17.01 -2.55
C THR A 115 14.12 -16.26 -3.38
N TRP A 116 12.84 -16.44 -3.06
CA TRP A 116 11.74 -15.71 -3.69
C TRP A 116 11.92 -14.19 -3.59
N MET A 117 12.22 -13.65 -2.40
CA MET A 117 12.45 -12.21 -2.20
C MET A 117 13.56 -11.65 -3.10
N ARG A 118 14.64 -12.43 -3.32
CA ARG A 118 15.75 -12.02 -4.18
C ARG A 118 15.34 -11.96 -5.65
N GLN A 119 14.62 -12.95 -6.13
CA GLN A 119 14.11 -12.99 -7.51
C GLN A 119 13.05 -11.92 -7.74
N MET A 120 12.15 -11.74 -6.76
CA MET A 120 11.12 -10.71 -6.77
C MET A 120 11.72 -9.32 -6.91
N TYR A 121 12.83 -9.01 -6.23
CA TYR A 121 13.49 -7.71 -6.36
C TYR A 121 13.91 -7.43 -7.81
N GLN A 122 14.49 -8.41 -8.51
CA GLN A 122 14.92 -8.24 -9.90
C GLN A 122 13.70 -8.11 -10.84
N HIS A 123 12.70 -8.97 -10.63
CA HIS A 123 11.45 -8.97 -11.39
C HIS A 123 10.70 -7.64 -11.30
N VAL A 124 10.56 -7.08 -10.08
CA VAL A 124 9.85 -5.82 -9.84
C VAL A 124 10.47 -4.68 -10.65
N PHE A 125 11.79 -4.49 -10.59
CA PHE A 125 12.41 -3.38 -11.34
C PHE A 125 12.33 -3.59 -12.86
N SER A 126 12.54 -4.82 -13.35
CA SER A 126 12.44 -5.12 -14.79
C SER A 126 11.04 -4.83 -15.31
N LYS A 127 10.01 -5.39 -14.65
CA LYS A 127 8.62 -5.23 -15.11
C LYS A 127 8.07 -3.83 -14.91
N LEU A 128 8.54 -3.12 -13.89
CA LEU A 128 8.13 -1.73 -13.68
C LEU A 128 8.71 -0.81 -14.76
N ASP A 129 9.95 -1.05 -15.20
CA ASP A 129 10.58 -0.33 -16.33
C ASP A 129 9.91 -0.67 -17.67
N GLU A 130 9.46 -1.91 -17.87
CA GLU A 130 8.67 -2.29 -19.06
C GLU A 130 7.27 -1.63 -19.07
N ALA A 131 6.63 -1.59 -17.89
CA ALA A 131 5.28 -1.07 -17.73
C ALA A 131 5.22 0.45 -17.84
N ILE A 132 6.19 1.16 -17.26
CA ILE A 132 6.27 2.62 -17.24
C ILE A 132 7.13 3.11 -18.40
N ASN A 133 6.71 4.17 -19.09
CA ASN A 133 7.44 4.71 -20.24
C ASN A 133 8.89 5.17 -19.86
N VAL A 134 9.80 5.15 -20.85
CA VAL A 134 11.29 5.21 -20.74
C VAL A 134 11.85 6.47 -20.03
N ASN A 135 11.02 7.46 -19.68
CA ASN A 135 11.47 8.75 -19.12
C ASN A 135 10.92 9.07 -17.72
N CYS A 136 10.40 8.10 -16.97
CA CYS A 136 9.94 8.36 -15.62
C CYS A 136 11.10 8.41 -14.60
N LYS A 137 11.36 9.61 -14.06
CA LYS A 137 12.43 9.82 -13.07
C LYS A 137 12.22 9.07 -11.74
N HIS A 138 10.99 8.59 -11.48
CA HIS A 138 10.61 7.95 -10.22
C HIS A 138 10.57 6.42 -10.27
N ILE A 139 11.00 5.76 -11.35
CA ILE A 139 10.92 4.29 -11.47
C ILE A 139 11.62 3.59 -10.31
N ASN A 140 12.83 4.04 -9.94
CA ASN A 140 13.55 3.42 -8.84
C ASN A 140 12.81 3.62 -7.51
N GLU A 141 12.32 4.83 -7.22
CA GLU A 141 11.52 5.11 -6.03
C GLU A 141 10.26 4.23 -5.94
N LEU A 142 9.48 4.13 -7.03
CA LEU A 142 8.30 3.28 -7.09
C LEU A 142 8.65 1.80 -6.88
N GLY A 143 9.74 1.32 -7.48
CA GLY A 143 10.24 -0.04 -7.29
C GLY A 143 10.67 -0.31 -5.84
N GLN A 144 11.20 0.69 -5.13
CA GLN A 144 11.54 0.59 -3.70
C GLN A 144 10.29 0.40 -2.83
N TYR A 145 9.22 1.13 -3.10
CA TYR A 145 7.95 0.95 -2.40
C TYR A 145 7.34 -0.41 -2.69
N LEU A 146 7.25 -0.79 -3.96
CA LEU A 146 6.67 -2.07 -4.35
C LEU A 146 7.45 -3.26 -3.78
N ARG A 147 8.79 -3.29 -3.89
CA ARG A 147 9.57 -4.43 -3.37
C ARG A 147 9.50 -4.59 -1.85
N ARG A 148 9.32 -3.49 -1.10
CA ARG A 148 9.20 -3.51 0.37
C ARG A 148 7.78 -3.85 0.83
N SER A 149 6.84 -4.00 -0.11
CA SER A 149 5.45 -4.28 0.22
C SER A 149 5.12 -5.75 0.46
N PHE A 150 6.10 -6.66 0.34
CA PHE A 150 5.87 -8.11 0.39
C PHE A 150 6.44 -8.81 1.65
N GLY A 151 6.81 -8.05 2.68
CA GLY A 151 7.35 -8.58 3.93
C GLY A 151 8.86 -8.44 4.05
N ASN A 152 9.44 -9.03 5.12
CA ASN A 152 10.86 -8.89 5.43
C ASN A 152 11.58 -10.25 5.45
N ALA A 153 12.60 -10.40 4.61
CA ALA A 153 13.34 -11.65 4.42
C ALA A 153 14.20 -12.06 5.64
N ASN A 154 14.50 -11.10 6.53
CA ASN A 154 15.31 -11.33 7.73
C ASN A 154 14.43 -11.81 8.89
N THR A 155 13.37 -11.06 9.18
CA THR A 155 12.43 -11.35 10.29
C THR A 155 11.37 -12.39 9.94
N LEU A 156 11.17 -12.66 8.64
CA LEU A 156 10.20 -13.64 8.12
C LEU A 156 8.75 -13.29 8.52
N ASP A 157 8.45 -12.01 8.54
CA ASP A 157 7.14 -11.47 8.90
C ASP A 157 6.55 -10.59 7.80
N PHE A 158 5.25 -10.38 7.95
CA PHE A 158 4.47 -9.42 7.18
C PHE A 158 3.57 -8.64 8.13
N GLY A 159 3.32 -7.37 7.84
CA GLY A 159 2.43 -6.55 8.66
C GLY A 159 2.22 -5.14 8.10
N PRO A 160 1.62 -4.24 8.89
CA PRO A 160 1.06 -2.97 8.41
C PRO A 160 2.06 -2.06 7.68
N ALA A 161 3.34 -2.07 8.08
CA ALA A 161 4.37 -1.29 7.40
C ALA A 161 4.58 -1.72 5.94
N ASN A 162 4.46 -3.01 5.64
CA ASN A 162 4.60 -3.53 4.28
C ASN A 162 3.38 -3.13 3.44
N GLU A 163 2.17 -3.23 4.01
CA GLU A 163 0.95 -2.72 3.36
C GLU A 163 1.03 -1.21 3.09
N LEU A 164 1.60 -0.43 4.02
CA LEU A 164 1.83 1.00 3.85
C LEU A 164 2.78 1.29 2.68
N MET A 165 3.81 0.47 2.47
CA MET A 165 4.68 0.59 1.29
C MET A 165 3.93 0.31 -0.01
N PHE A 166 2.97 -0.61 -0.02
CA PHE A 166 2.11 -0.79 -1.20
C PHE A 166 1.21 0.42 -1.43
N LEU A 167 0.68 1.01 -0.36
CA LEU A 167 -0.12 2.22 -0.44
C LEU A 167 0.70 3.42 -0.96
N PHE A 168 1.96 3.53 -0.55
CA PHE A 168 2.90 4.53 -1.08
C PHE A 168 3.20 4.29 -2.56
N PHE A 169 3.36 3.03 -2.98
CA PHE A 169 3.49 2.69 -4.39
C PHE A 169 2.26 3.15 -5.20
N LEU A 170 1.05 2.80 -4.75
CA LEU A 170 -0.18 3.19 -5.42
C LEU A 170 -0.34 4.71 -5.49
N CYS A 171 -0.24 5.42 -4.37
CA CYS A 171 -0.31 6.87 -4.33
C CYS A 171 0.78 7.52 -5.20
N GLY A 172 1.99 6.96 -5.17
CA GLY A 172 3.13 7.39 -5.98
C GLY A 172 2.88 7.30 -7.48
N LEU A 173 2.17 6.26 -7.96
CA LEU A 173 1.80 6.15 -9.38
C LEU A 173 0.90 7.31 -9.84
N PHE A 174 -0.01 7.79 -8.99
CA PHE A 174 -0.84 8.96 -9.28
C PHE A 174 -0.04 10.26 -9.16
N ARG A 175 0.81 10.41 -8.14
CA ARG A 175 1.68 11.59 -7.98
C ARG A 175 2.66 11.76 -9.13
N ALA A 176 3.17 10.65 -9.68
CA ALA A 176 4.03 10.65 -10.85
C ALA A 176 3.29 10.84 -12.19
N GLY A 177 1.96 10.94 -12.18
CA GLY A 177 1.14 11.09 -13.39
C GLY A 177 1.09 9.84 -14.29
N ILE A 178 1.48 8.67 -13.77
CA ILE A 178 1.45 7.40 -14.50
C ILE A 178 0.00 6.88 -14.56
N LEU A 179 -0.69 6.94 -13.41
CA LEU A 179 -2.12 6.66 -13.30
C LEU A 179 -2.89 7.97 -13.15
N LEU A 180 -4.09 8.01 -13.74
CA LEU A 180 -4.97 9.18 -13.71
C LEU A 180 -6.29 8.84 -13.02
N ALA A 181 -7.16 9.84 -12.80
CA ALA A 181 -8.43 9.64 -12.09
C ALA A 181 -9.31 8.50 -12.65
N LYS A 182 -9.23 8.21 -13.95
CA LYS A 182 -9.95 7.08 -14.58
C LYS A 182 -9.47 5.70 -14.11
N ASP A 183 -8.26 5.62 -13.56
CA ASP A 183 -7.63 4.38 -13.09
C ASP A 183 -7.90 4.13 -11.59
N THR A 184 -8.52 5.07 -10.87
CA THR A 184 -8.71 4.97 -9.41
C THR A 184 -9.47 3.72 -8.98
N VAL A 185 -10.57 3.38 -9.66
CA VAL A 185 -11.35 2.17 -9.34
C VAL A 185 -10.54 0.91 -9.62
N ALA A 186 -9.85 0.83 -10.77
CA ALA A 186 -9.03 -0.32 -11.12
C ALA A 186 -7.81 -0.48 -10.19
N ALA A 187 -7.20 0.61 -9.74
CA ALA A 187 -6.10 0.56 -8.78
C ALA A 187 -6.53 -0.11 -7.47
N ALA A 188 -7.73 0.21 -6.97
CA ALA A 188 -8.25 -0.31 -5.71
C ALA A 188 -8.90 -1.69 -5.82
N LEU A 189 -9.66 -1.96 -6.89
CA LEU A 189 -10.44 -3.19 -7.00
C LEU A 189 -9.74 -4.29 -7.82
N MET A 190 -8.80 -3.93 -8.68
CA MET A 190 -8.06 -4.90 -9.49
C MET A 190 -6.62 -5.04 -9.01
N LEU A 191 -5.83 -3.96 -9.02
CA LEU A 191 -4.40 -4.03 -8.72
C LEU A 191 -4.14 -4.35 -7.24
N PHE A 192 -4.86 -3.67 -6.35
CA PHE A 192 -4.77 -3.97 -4.91
C PHE A 192 -5.35 -5.34 -4.56
N ASN A 193 -6.40 -5.81 -5.25
CA ASN A 193 -6.89 -7.17 -5.02
C ASN A 193 -5.85 -8.24 -5.44
N ARG A 194 -5.15 -8.02 -6.56
CA ARG A 194 -3.99 -8.84 -6.97
C ARG A 194 -2.88 -8.83 -5.92
N TYR A 195 -2.57 -7.67 -5.35
CA TYR A 195 -1.62 -7.55 -4.23
C TYR A 195 -2.05 -8.38 -3.02
N VAL A 196 -3.29 -8.24 -2.56
CA VAL A 196 -3.82 -9.01 -1.42
C VAL A 196 -3.71 -10.52 -1.67
N ASN A 197 -4.04 -10.98 -2.88
CA ASN A 197 -3.93 -12.39 -3.26
C ASN A 197 -2.49 -12.90 -3.25
N VAL A 198 -1.55 -12.14 -3.81
CA VAL A 198 -0.12 -12.46 -3.75
C VAL A 198 0.33 -12.58 -2.30
N VAL A 199 0.04 -11.60 -1.44
CA VAL A 199 0.53 -11.63 -0.06
C VAL A 199 -0.11 -12.78 0.73
N ARG A 200 -1.39 -13.09 0.55
CA ARG A 200 -2.02 -14.26 1.20
C ARG A 200 -1.31 -15.56 0.83
N ARG A 201 -0.98 -15.71 -0.46
CA ARG A 201 -0.21 -16.85 -0.95
C ARG A 201 1.18 -16.88 -0.31
N LEU A 202 1.88 -15.75 -0.22
CA LEU A 202 3.19 -15.67 0.45
C LEU A 202 3.12 -16.14 1.91
N ILE A 203 2.17 -15.60 2.68
CA ILE A 203 1.99 -15.95 4.09
C ILE A 203 1.74 -17.45 4.24
N SER A 204 0.82 -18.01 3.46
CA SER A 204 0.45 -19.42 3.56
C SER A 204 1.57 -20.35 3.09
N THR A 205 2.22 -20.04 1.95
CA THR A 205 3.26 -20.87 1.34
C THR A 205 4.54 -20.87 2.17
N TYR A 206 4.95 -19.71 2.69
CA TYR A 206 6.22 -19.57 3.42
C TYR A 206 6.06 -19.59 4.94
N GLY A 207 4.83 -19.59 5.46
CA GLY A 207 4.55 -19.62 6.90
C GLY A 207 5.02 -18.35 7.61
N LEU A 208 4.79 -17.18 6.99
CA LEU A 208 5.19 -15.89 7.55
C LEU A 208 4.38 -15.56 8.81
N THR A 209 5.03 -14.92 9.77
CA THR A 209 4.38 -14.47 11.01
C THR A 209 3.79 -13.07 10.83
N ILE A 210 2.76 -12.75 11.62
CA ILE A 210 2.24 -11.38 11.70
C ILE A 210 3.29 -10.55 12.44
N ALA A 211 3.74 -9.46 11.82
CA ALA A 211 4.65 -8.51 12.46
C ALA A 211 3.97 -7.92 13.69
N LYS A 212 4.70 -7.87 14.80
CA LYS A 212 4.15 -7.41 16.08
C LYS A 212 4.10 -5.89 16.08
N ASP A 213 2.89 -5.33 16.03
CA ASP A 213 2.63 -3.94 16.38
C ASP A 213 1.52 -3.90 17.43
N PRO A 214 1.84 -3.60 18.71
CA PRO A 214 0.85 -3.51 19.78
C PRO A 214 -0.24 -2.46 19.53
N ALA A 215 0.02 -1.46 18.69
CA ALA A 215 -0.95 -0.44 18.35
C ALA A 215 -1.99 -0.92 17.35
N CYS A 216 -1.67 -1.93 16.52
CA CYS A 216 -2.59 -2.45 15.51
C CYS A 216 -3.71 -3.25 16.17
N THR A 217 -4.94 -2.77 16.05
CA THR A 217 -6.11 -3.33 16.72
C THR A 217 -6.78 -4.46 15.95
N ILE A 218 -6.61 -4.53 14.62
CA ILE A 218 -7.16 -5.62 13.81
C ILE A 218 -6.25 -6.82 13.92
N GLU A 219 -6.83 -7.95 14.35
CA GLU A 219 -6.12 -9.20 14.50
C GLU A 219 -5.94 -9.90 13.15
N ASP A 220 -5.29 -9.28 12.17
CA ASP A 220 -4.99 -9.85 10.85
C ASP A 220 -3.69 -9.27 10.27
N TYR A 221 -3.23 -9.80 9.14
CA TYR A 221 -2.03 -9.34 8.43
C TYR A 221 -2.21 -7.97 7.74
N TYR A 222 -3.46 -7.60 7.45
CA TYR A 222 -3.83 -6.44 6.64
C TYR A 222 -4.86 -5.58 7.34
N PHE A 223 -4.91 -4.30 6.98
CA PHE A 223 -5.96 -3.40 7.44
C PHE A 223 -6.72 -2.81 6.25
N LEU A 224 -6.01 -2.29 5.25
CA LEU A 224 -6.58 -1.56 4.13
C LEU A 224 -7.66 -2.33 3.34
N PRO A 225 -7.57 -3.67 3.15
CA PRO A 225 -8.62 -4.44 2.50
C PRO A 225 -9.97 -4.38 3.23
N TYR A 226 -9.98 -4.32 4.57
CA TYR A 226 -11.19 -4.12 5.36
C TYR A 226 -11.75 -2.71 5.15
N LEU A 227 -10.88 -1.70 5.14
CA LEU A 227 -11.26 -0.30 4.92
C LEU A 227 -11.90 -0.10 3.53
N TRP A 228 -11.25 -0.57 2.47
CA TRP A 228 -11.78 -0.47 1.10
C TRP A 228 -12.96 -1.41 0.84
N GLY A 229 -13.00 -2.60 1.46
CA GLY A 229 -14.16 -3.47 1.43
C GLY A 229 -15.40 -2.81 2.05
N ALA A 230 -15.25 -2.11 3.18
CA ALA A 230 -16.34 -1.33 3.78
C ALA A 230 -16.75 -0.14 2.91
N ALA A 231 -15.79 0.49 2.21
CA ALA A 231 -16.08 1.56 1.25
C ALA A 231 -16.89 1.04 0.05
N GLN A 232 -16.54 -0.11 -0.54
CA GLN A 232 -17.34 -0.75 -1.60
C GLN A 232 -18.81 -0.91 -1.19
N LEU A 233 -19.03 -1.36 0.05
CA LEU A 233 -20.36 -1.61 0.62
C LEU A 233 -21.06 -0.36 1.14
N SER A 234 -20.44 0.82 1.08
CA SER A 234 -21.02 2.06 1.61
C SER A 234 -22.16 2.63 0.75
N LEU A 235 -22.36 2.14 -0.46
CA LEU A 235 -23.46 2.52 -1.36
C LEU A 235 -24.10 1.29 -1.98
N ASN A 236 -25.44 1.22 -2.00
CA ASN A 236 -26.22 0.14 -2.62
C ASN A 236 -25.83 -1.28 -2.17
N SER A 237 -25.46 -1.45 -0.89
CA SER A 237 -25.09 -2.76 -0.36
C SER A 237 -26.29 -3.72 -0.30
N PRO A 238 -26.13 -4.99 -0.71
CA PRO A 238 -27.20 -5.98 -0.65
C PRO A 238 -27.42 -6.57 0.76
N PHE A 239 -26.57 -6.24 1.74
CA PHE A 239 -26.65 -6.76 3.11
C PHE A 239 -26.07 -5.76 4.12
N SER A 240 -26.43 -5.87 5.40
CA SER A 240 -25.84 -5.07 6.49
C SER A 240 -24.51 -5.66 6.99
N PRO A 241 -23.68 -4.88 7.71
CA PRO A 241 -22.42 -5.37 8.28
C PRO A 241 -22.55 -6.66 9.11
N MET A 242 -23.56 -6.73 9.99
CA MET A 242 -23.81 -7.93 10.80
C MET A 242 -24.17 -9.18 10.00
N GLN A 243 -24.62 -9.02 8.75
CA GLN A 243 -24.99 -10.16 7.91
C GLN A 243 -23.78 -10.80 7.21
N CYS A 244 -22.57 -10.25 7.32
CA CYS A 244 -21.37 -10.77 6.66
C CYS A 244 -21.02 -12.22 7.02
N GLU A 245 -21.32 -12.63 8.25
CA GLU A 245 -21.06 -14.01 8.71
C GLU A 245 -22.17 -15.00 8.31
N GLN A 246 -23.26 -14.54 7.68
CA GLN A 246 -24.33 -15.42 7.25
C GLN A 246 -23.88 -16.23 6.03
N GLY A 247 -23.93 -17.56 6.13
CA GLY A 247 -23.50 -18.46 5.05
C GLY A 247 -24.12 -18.13 3.69
N LYS A 248 -25.42 -17.79 3.65
CA LYS A 248 -26.10 -17.37 2.40
C LYS A 248 -25.48 -16.14 1.74
N ILE A 249 -25.11 -15.13 2.55
CA ILE A 249 -24.46 -13.91 2.05
C ILE A 249 -23.05 -14.25 1.55
N MET A 250 -22.31 -15.04 2.33
CA MET A 250 -20.96 -15.48 1.96
C MET A 250 -20.97 -16.25 0.64
N ASP A 251 -21.85 -17.23 0.48
CA ASP A 251 -21.94 -18.05 -0.73
C ASP A 251 -22.33 -17.23 -1.96
N SER A 252 -23.19 -16.21 -1.78
CA SER A 252 -23.70 -15.39 -2.89
C SER A 252 -22.74 -14.28 -3.32
N TYR A 253 -21.99 -13.70 -2.39
CA TYR A 253 -21.30 -12.42 -2.63
C TYR A 253 -19.79 -12.43 -2.31
N ARG A 254 -19.20 -13.55 -1.86
CA ARG A 254 -17.76 -13.61 -1.50
C ARG A 254 -16.80 -13.16 -2.61
N GLN A 255 -17.16 -13.34 -3.87
CA GLN A 255 -16.34 -12.94 -5.02
C GLN A 255 -16.55 -11.48 -5.42
N ASP A 256 -17.66 -10.86 -4.98
CA ASP A 256 -18.06 -9.51 -5.39
C ASP A 256 -17.46 -8.43 -4.49
N TYR A 257 -17.15 -8.74 -3.23
CA TYR A 257 -16.74 -7.75 -2.24
C TYR A 257 -15.49 -8.18 -1.49
N MET A 258 -14.48 -7.30 -1.47
CA MET A 258 -13.20 -7.55 -0.81
C MET A 258 -13.36 -7.88 0.67
N MET A 259 -14.30 -7.21 1.36
CA MET A 259 -14.66 -7.48 2.76
C MET A 259 -14.99 -8.96 3.01
N LEU A 260 -15.87 -9.54 2.18
CA LEU A 260 -16.30 -10.93 2.33
C LEU A 260 -15.17 -11.90 1.98
N GLU A 261 -14.41 -11.60 0.93
CA GLU A 261 -13.25 -12.40 0.52
C GLU A 261 -12.21 -12.54 1.65
N ILE A 262 -11.92 -11.44 2.37
CA ILE A 262 -10.97 -11.47 3.50
C ILE A 262 -11.55 -12.19 4.71
N ILE A 263 -12.82 -11.94 5.06
CA ILE A 263 -13.47 -12.61 6.19
C ILE A 263 -13.47 -14.12 5.98
N ASP A 264 -13.85 -14.59 4.79
CA ASP A 264 -13.85 -16.01 4.44
C ASP A 264 -12.44 -16.61 4.58
N HIS A 265 -11.43 -15.92 4.06
CA HIS A 265 -10.04 -16.36 4.19
C HIS A 265 -9.58 -16.43 5.66
N LEU A 266 -9.86 -15.41 6.46
CA LEU A 266 -9.49 -15.33 7.87
C LEU A 266 -10.13 -16.47 8.68
N GLN A 267 -11.44 -16.69 8.52
CA GLN A 267 -12.17 -17.75 9.22
C GLN A 267 -11.65 -19.14 8.86
N LYS A 268 -11.32 -19.39 7.58
CA LYS A 268 -10.74 -20.65 7.11
C LYS A 268 -9.33 -20.89 7.65
N THR A 269 -8.49 -19.86 7.62
CA THR A 269 -7.10 -19.95 8.08
C THR A 269 -7.00 -20.15 9.59
N ARG A 270 -7.83 -19.44 10.37
CA ARG A 270 -7.82 -19.52 11.85
C ARG A 270 -8.81 -20.52 12.46
N ARG A 271 -9.65 -21.15 11.63
CA ARG A 271 -10.61 -22.19 12.01
C ARG A 271 -11.57 -21.77 13.13
N GLY A 272 -12.38 -20.74 12.87
CA GLY A 272 -13.42 -20.32 13.81
C GLY A 272 -14.26 -19.13 13.31
N PRO A 273 -15.37 -18.81 14.02
CA PRO A 273 -16.18 -17.63 13.73
C PRO A 273 -15.40 -16.34 14.05
N LEU A 274 -15.78 -15.19 13.47
CA LEU A 274 -15.03 -13.94 13.64
C LEU A 274 -14.96 -13.52 15.11
N SER A 275 -16.05 -13.68 15.86
CA SER A 275 -16.10 -13.37 17.30
C SER A 275 -15.03 -14.08 18.13
N ARG A 276 -14.48 -15.19 17.64
CA ARG A 276 -13.37 -15.92 18.29
C ARG A 276 -12.01 -15.57 17.71
N VAL A 277 -11.91 -15.39 16.39
CA VAL A 277 -10.62 -15.27 15.69
C VAL A 277 -10.16 -13.84 15.44
N ALA A 278 -11.06 -12.86 15.51
CA ALA A 278 -10.83 -11.43 15.36
C ALA A 278 -11.96 -10.62 16.03
N LEU A 279 -11.86 -10.46 17.35
CA LEU A 279 -12.93 -9.87 18.18
C LEU A 279 -13.11 -8.38 17.88
N GLN A 280 -12.03 -7.64 17.62
CA GLN A 280 -12.12 -6.22 17.30
C GLN A 280 -12.84 -5.99 15.97
N LEU A 281 -12.48 -6.76 14.94
CA LEU A 281 -13.18 -6.71 13.65
C LEU A 281 -14.67 -7.06 13.81
N TRP A 282 -14.98 -8.13 14.55
CA TRP A 282 -16.36 -8.52 14.83
C TRP A 282 -17.15 -7.40 15.53
N SER A 283 -16.52 -6.72 16.49
CA SER A 283 -17.11 -5.58 17.20
C SER A 283 -17.39 -4.41 16.26
N ILE A 284 -16.47 -4.10 15.34
CA ILE A 284 -16.68 -3.04 14.32
C ILE A 284 -17.85 -3.41 13.39
N LEU A 285 -17.97 -4.68 12.98
CA LEU A 285 -19.05 -5.16 12.13
C LEU A 285 -20.42 -5.21 12.82
N SER A 286 -20.48 -5.01 14.14
CA SER A 286 -21.76 -4.85 14.87
C SER A 286 -22.43 -3.50 14.61
N ILE A 287 -21.72 -2.54 14.00
CA ILE A 287 -22.26 -1.24 13.62
C ILE A 287 -23.35 -1.41 12.54
N PRO A 288 -24.49 -0.70 12.61
CA PRO A 288 -25.65 -0.99 11.77
C PRO A 288 -25.45 -0.75 10.26
N THR A 289 -24.58 0.18 9.86
CA THR A 289 -24.45 0.61 8.47
C THR A 289 -23.00 0.63 7.97
N TRP A 290 -22.80 0.28 6.70
CA TRP A 290 -21.49 0.29 6.05
C TRP A 290 -20.78 1.65 6.06
N PRO A 291 -21.45 2.80 5.84
CA PRO A 291 -20.79 4.10 5.97
C PRO A 291 -20.30 4.39 7.40
N GLN A 292 -20.97 3.88 8.43
CA GLN A 292 -20.48 4.00 9.81
C GLN A 292 -19.30 3.06 10.08
N VAL A 293 -19.36 1.81 9.59
CA VAL A 293 -18.23 0.86 9.63
C VAL A 293 -16.99 1.45 8.96
N TYR A 294 -17.15 1.99 7.74
CA TYR A 294 -16.07 2.66 7.01
C TYR A 294 -15.46 3.81 7.81
N ARG A 295 -16.29 4.69 8.40
CA ARG A 295 -15.79 5.79 9.25
C ARG A 295 -15.00 5.27 10.46
N GLY A 296 -15.49 4.22 11.10
CA GLY A 296 -14.80 3.55 12.22
C GLY A 296 -13.45 2.98 11.79
N LEU A 297 -13.41 2.22 10.71
CA LEU A 297 -12.18 1.64 10.15
C LEU A 297 -11.19 2.72 9.69
N ASN A 298 -11.66 3.78 9.03
CA ASN A 298 -10.81 4.88 8.59
C ASN A 298 -10.16 5.59 9.79
N ARG A 299 -10.91 5.86 10.85
CA ARG A 299 -10.35 6.43 12.08
C ARG A 299 -9.32 5.49 12.72
N ASN A 300 -9.65 4.20 12.83
CA ASN A 300 -8.71 3.20 13.34
C ASN A 300 -7.43 3.13 12.51
N TYR A 301 -7.51 3.18 11.18
CA TYR A 301 -6.33 3.16 10.31
C TYR A 301 -5.44 4.37 10.56
N VAL A 302 -6.03 5.56 10.66
CA VAL A 302 -5.28 6.79 10.97
C VAL A 302 -4.62 6.68 12.35
N ASP A 303 -5.37 6.30 13.38
CA ASP A 303 -4.91 6.30 14.76
C ASP A 303 -3.91 5.16 15.06
N HIS A 304 -4.06 4.00 14.43
CA HIS A 304 -3.34 2.77 14.78
C HIS A 304 -2.34 2.26 13.73
N VAL A 305 -2.41 2.78 12.49
CA VAL A 305 -1.46 2.41 11.42
C VAL A 305 -0.62 3.62 11.05
N LEU A 306 -1.26 4.71 10.61
CA LEU A 306 -0.54 5.91 10.16
C LEU A 306 0.10 6.69 11.31
N SER A 307 -0.45 6.59 12.52
CA SER A 307 0.11 7.22 13.74
C SER A 307 0.83 6.21 14.64
N SER A 308 1.06 4.97 14.19
CA SER A 308 1.86 4.00 14.95
C SER A 308 3.34 4.19 14.68
N PHE A 309 4.12 4.41 15.74
CA PHE A 309 5.59 4.43 15.65
C PHE A 309 6.14 3.13 15.05
N GLY A 310 5.68 1.97 15.53
CA GLY A 310 6.20 0.66 15.10
C GLY A 310 5.93 0.37 13.62
N THR A 311 4.85 0.92 13.07
CA THR A 311 4.55 0.84 11.65
C THR A 311 5.39 1.83 10.84
N VAL A 312 5.42 3.12 11.23
CA VAL A 312 6.02 4.18 10.41
C VAL A 312 7.55 4.19 10.48
N GLU A 313 8.17 3.71 11.57
CA GLU A 313 9.64 3.54 11.67
C GLU A 313 10.20 2.58 10.59
N GLN A 314 9.38 1.63 10.14
CA GLN A 314 9.75 0.68 9.10
C GLN A 314 9.61 1.24 7.69
N ALA A 315 8.86 2.33 7.52
CA ALA A 315 8.63 2.99 6.25
C ALA A 315 9.91 3.69 5.73
N ILE A 316 9.93 3.89 4.41
CA ILE A 316 10.92 4.74 3.74
C ILE A 316 10.22 5.89 3.05
N PHE A 317 10.93 7.01 2.95
CA PHE A 317 10.44 8.24 2.35
C PHE A 317 11.41 8.71 1.26
N CYS A 318 10.84 9.23 0.18
CA CYS A 318 11.51 9.69 -1.04
C CYS A 318 10.75 10.93 -1.57
N GLU A 319 10.98 11.35 -2.82
CA GLU A 319 10.39 12.58 -3.39
C GLU A 319 8.84 12.50 -3.54
N LEU A 320 8.31 11.38 -4.04
CA LEU A 320 6.87 11.11 -4.15
C LEU A 320 6.21 10.85 -2.79
N MET A 321 6.95 10.60 -1.72
CA MET A 321 6.39 10.59 -0.36
C MET A 321 7.23 11.50 0.51
N SER A 322 7.14 12.81 0.22
CA SER A 322 7.93 13.84 0.90
C SER A 322 7.57 13.95 2.39
N PHE A 323 8.61 13.91 3.21
CA PHE A 323 8.53 14.10 4.66
C PHE A 323 8.51 15.58 5.06
N GLU A 324 8.61 16.50 4.09
CA GLU A 324 8.55 17.94 4.34
C GLU A 324 7.17 18.33 4.86
N ALA A 325 7.14 19.26 5.81
CA ALA A 325 5.90 19.81 6.33
C ALA A 325 5.11 20.47 5.19
N VAL A 326 3.78 20.31 5.20
CA VAL A 326 2.93 21.07 4.28
C VAL A 326 3.16 22.54 4.57
N VAL A 327 3.62 23.29 3.57
CA VAL A 327 3.64 24.75 3.64
C VAL A 327 2.18 25.16 3.68
N GLN A 328 1.64 25.39 4.88
CA GLN A 328 0.42 26.16 5.02
C GLN A 328 0.72 27.47 4.32
N ILE A 329 0.01 27.76 3.23
CA ILE A 329 -0.08 29.13 2.74
C ILE A 329 -0.76 29.87 3.90
N ILE A 330 0.04 30.49 4.76
CA ILE A 330 -0.44 31.48 5.72
C ILE A 330 -1.22 32.45 4.84
N PRO A 331 -2.55 32.60 5.01
CA PRO A 331 -3.25 33.69 4.37
C PRO A 331 -2.53 34.92 4.90
N LEU A 332 -1.79 35.63 4.05
CA LEU A 332 -1.24 36.93 4.39
C LEU A 332 -2.36 37.66 5.11
N GLN A 333 -2.16 37.98 6.40
CA GLN A 333 -3.07 38.84 7.13
C GLN A 333 -3.33 40.00 6.18
N ARG A 334 -4.58 40.13 5.72
CA ARG A 334 -4.99 41.30 4.96
C ARG A 334 -4.63 42.46 5.87
N ALA A 335 -3.52 43.12 5.58
CA ALA A 335 -3.17 44.37 6.20
C ALA A 335 -4.40 45.24 5.98
N TYR A 336 -5.09 45.55 7.08
CA TYR A 336 -6.20 46.48 7.08
C TYR A 336 -5.61 47.81 6.59
N TRP A 337 -5.75 48.08 5.30
CA TRP A 337 -5.61 49.41 4.75
C TRP A 337 -6.79 50.21 5.29
N HIS A 338 -6.54 51.03 6.32
CA HIS A 338 -7.40 52.14 6.65
C HIS A 338 -7.45 53.10 5.45
N PRO A 339 -8.63 53.42 4.90
CA PRO A 339 -8.78 54.64 4.14
C PRO A 339 -9.01 55.78 5.14
N LEU A 340 -8.07 56.72 5.14
CA LEU A 340 -8.32 58.08 5.61
C LEU A 340 -9.55 58.66 4.89
N ASN A 341 -10.39 59.32 5.69
CA ASN A 341 -11.32 60.40 5.36
C ASN A 341 -12.62 60.08 4.58
N ALA A 342 -13.73 60.18 5.31
CA ALA A 342 -14.91 60.95 4.89
C ALA A 342 -15.80 61.34 6.09
N ARG A 343 -15.42 62.40 6.81
CA ARG A 343 -16.24 63.60 7.11
C ARG A 343 -15.50 64.55 8.04
#